data_AF-A0A445GXF3-F1
#
_entry.id   AF-A0A445GXF3-F1
#
_cell.length_a   1.000
_cell.length_b   1.000
_cell.length_c   1.000
_cell.angle_alpha   90.00
_cell.angle_beta   90.00
_cell.angle_gamma   90.00
#
_symmetry.space_group_name_H-M   'P 1'
#
loop_
_entity.id
_entity.type
_entity.pdbx_description
1 polymer ?
#
loop_
_entity_poly.entity_id
_entity_poly.type
_entity_poly.pdbx_seq_one_letter_code
_entity_poly.pdbx_strand_id
1 'polypeptide(L)'
;MAVDGRVIGWRNSVADMKTLTWTVFLITSLESITFEGKVKNKNWLHQNPEYPNFVRGKPRILLLISSPPKPCDNPIENHYLFKSIKNKIDYCRLHEIEIVYNLAHLDVEVVGYWAKLPMIQRLMLSHLEVERIWWMDSDVFIIDMVFELLMSKYDEHNLVLHGYPDLLFEHKSWIVVNTYILQFKHSFS
;
A
#
# COMPACT_ATOMS: atom_id res chain seq x y z
N MET A 1 -12.70 1.68 -3.15
CA MET A 1 -13.39 0.50 -2.60
C MET A 1 -12.59 -0.09 -1.46
N ALA A 2 -13.25 -0.53 -0.39
CA ALA A 2 -12.61 -1.25 0.69
C ALA A 2 -12.98 -2.73 0.54
N VAL A 3 -12.00 -3.62 0.60
CA VAL A 3 -12.21 -5.06 0.38
C VAL A 3 -12.09 -5.75 1.73
N ASP A 4 -13.17 -6.39 2.15
CA ASP A 4 -13.20 -7.21 3.35
C ASP A 4 -12.61 -8.59 3.00
N GLY A 5 -11.75 -9.14 3.86
CA GLY A 5 -10.82 -10.25 3.58
C GLY A 5 -11.44 -11.62 3.29
N ARG A 6 -12.37 -11.70 2.33
CA ARG A 6 -12.96 -12.95 1.83
C ARG A 6 -12.51 -13.18 0.39
N VAL A 7 -11.59 -14.13 0.25
CA VAL A 7 -11.21 -14.72 -1.04
C VAL A 7 -12.43 -15.40 -1.68
N ILE A 8 -12.99 -14.81 -2.72
CA ILE A 8 -13.96 -15.49 -3.59
C ILE A 8 -13.15 -16.27 -4.62
N GLY A 9 -13.03 -17.59 -4.44
CA GLY A 9 -12.33 -18.47 -5.38
C GLY A 9 -13.09 -18.58 -6.72
N TRP A 10 -12.36 -18.47 -7.84
CA TRP A 10 -12.93 -18.60 -9.19
C TRP A 10 -12.16 -19.58 -10.07
N ARG A 11 -12.90 -20.39 -10.84
CA ARG A 11 -12.43 -21.33 -11.85
C ARG A 11 -12.82 -20.82 -13.26
N ASN A 12 -11.86 -20.85 -14.21
CA ASN A 12 -11.97 -21.05 -15.67
C ASN A 12 -11.54 -19.92 -16.65
N SER A 13 -11.06 -20.42 -17.81
CA SER A 13 -10.66 -19.80 -19.12
C SER A 13 -9.22 -19.33 -19.30
N VAL A 14 -8.48 -20.01 -20.19
CA VAL A 14 -7.00 -20.08 -20.29
C VAL A 14 -6.32 -18.82 -20.86
N ALA A 15 -7.03 -17.92 -21.55
CA ALA A 15 -6.46 -16.69 -22.10
C ALA A 15 -6.53 -15.49 -21.11
N ASP A 16 -7.58 -15.42 -20.29
CA ASP A 16 -7.73 -14.50 -19.14
C ASP A 16 -6.97 -14.99 -17.88
N MET A 17 -6.41 -16.20 -17.96
CA MET A 17 -5.84 -16.92 -16.82
C MET A 17 -4.51 -16.35 -16.33
N LYS A 18 -3.81 -15.53 -17.11
CA LYS A 18 -2.56 -14.92 -16.63
C LYS A 18 -2.88 -13.73 -15.72
N THR A 19 -3.55 -12.70 -16.20
CA THR A 19 -3.81 -11.46 -15.44
C THR A 19 -4.74 -11.62 -14.22
N LEU A 20 -5.76 -12.48 -14.30
CA LEU A 20 -6.67 -12.73 -13.17
C LEU A 20 -6.01 -13.59 -12.08
N THR A 21 -5.16 -14.55 -12.44
CA THR A 21 -4.40 -15.31 -11.43
C THR A 21 -3.40 -14.43 -10.68
N TRP A 22 -2.81 -13.44 -11.35
CA TRP A 22 -1.88 -12.49 -10.71
C TRP A 22 -2.56 -11.52 -9.75
N THR A 23 -3.76 -11.04 -10.06
CA THR A 23 -4.52 -10.16 -9.15
C THR A 23 -4.97 -10.93 -7.91
N VAL A 24 -5.44 -12.18 -8.10
CA VAL A 24 -5.76 -13.08 -6.99
C VAL A 24 -4.51 -13.40 -6.17
N PHE A 25 -3.37 -13.65 -6.82
CA PHE A 25 -2.09 -13.88 -6.15
C PHE A 25 -1.62 -12.67 -5.34
N LEU A 26 -1.76 -11.45 -5.89
CA LEU A 26 -1.49 -10.20 -5.17
C LEU A 26 -2.36 -10.14 -3.92
N ILE A 27 -3.68 -10.33 -4.05
CA ILE A 27 -4.61 -10.26 -2.92
C ILE A 27 -4.29 -11.33 -1.86
N THR A 28 -4.05 -12.59 -2.24
CA THR A 28 -3.72 -13.66 -1.28
C THR A 28 -2.35 -13.47 -0.62
N SER A 29 -1.37 -12.94 -1.36
CA SER A 29 -0.05 -12.59 -0.81
C SER A 29 -0.19 -11.45 0.19
N LEU A 30 -0.97 -10.42 -0.14
CA LEU A 30 -1.27 -9.29 0.74
C LEU A 30 -2.01 -9.73 2.01
N GLU A 31 -2.98 -10.64 1.91
CA GLU A 31 -3.68 -11.20 3.07
C GLU A 31 -2.70 -11.95 4.01
N SER A 32 -1.83 -12.78 3.43
CA SER A 32 -0.82 -13.52 4.20
C SER A 32 0.13 -12.58 4.95
N ILE A 33 0.55 -11.50 4.30
CA ILE A 33 1.38 -10.44 4.91
C ILE A 33 0.66 -9.78 6.08
N THR A 34 -0.62 -9.40 5.92
CA THR A 34 -1.41 -8.77 6.99
C THR A 34 -1.60 -9.70 8.19
N PHE A 35 -1.77 -11.00 7.96
CA PHE A 35 -1.96 -11.97 9.03
C PHE A 35 -0.71 -12.18 9.87
N GLU A 36 0.47 -12.27 9.26
CA GLU A 36 1.73 -12.43 10.01
C GLU A 36 2.06 -11.18 10.84
N GLY A 37 1.88 -9.98 10.26
CA GLY A 37 2.07 -8.71 10.96
C GLY A 37 1.20 -8.62 12.22
N LYS A 38 -0.08 -9.01 12.11
CA LYS A 38 -1.05 -8.99 13.22
C LYS A 38 -0.54 -9.67 14.50
N VAL A 39 0.01 -10.89 14.39
CA VAL A 39 0.42 -11.68 15.56
C VAL A 39 1.58 -11.02 16.30
N LYS A 40 2.54 -10.47 15.54
CA LYS A 40 3.72 -9.79 16.11
C LYS A 40 3.36 -8.43 16.71
N ASN A 41 2.47 -7.69 16.05
CA ASN A 41 2.07 -6.34 16.42
C ASN A 41 1.50 -6.23 17.84
N LYS A 42 0.48 -7.03 18.16
CA LYS A 42 -0.27 -6.89 19.42
C LYS A 42 0.62 -7.05 20.65
N ASN A 43 1.47 -8.08 20.67
CA ASN A 43 2.38 -8.32 21.78
C ASN A 43 3.45 -7.23 21.88
N TRP A 44 3.95 -6.75 20.75
CA TRP A 44 4.96 -5.70 20.71
C TRP A 44 4.41 -4.36 21.21
N LEU A 45 3.21 -3.95 20.79
CA LEU A 45 2.58 -2.72 21.27
C LEU A 45 2.33 -2.74 22.78
N HIS A 46 1.98 -3.90 23.35
CA HIS A 46 1.86 -4.05 24.80
C HIS A 46 3.20 -3.88 25.53
N GLN A 47 4.32 -4.25 24.89
CA GLN A 47 5.66 -4.17 25.47
C GLN A 47 6.35 -2.82 25.24
N ASN A 48 5.91 -2.03 24.26
CA ASN A 48 6.55 -0.78 23.82
C ASN A 48 5.52 0.39 23.77
N PRO A 49 4.94 0.79 24.93
CA PRO A 49 3.89 1.82 24.99
C PRO A 49 4.36 3.22 24.53
N GLU A 50 5.67 3.46 24.47
CA GLU A 50 6.27 4.69 23.97
C GLU A 50 6.13 4.87 22.44
N TYR A 51 5.79 3.78 21.72
CA TYR A 51 5.50 3.79 20.29
C TYR A 51 4.03 3.41 20.02
N PRO A 52 3.06 4.29 20.38
CA PRO A 52 1.65 3.98 20.18
C PRO A 52 1.29 4.03 18.70
N ASN A 53 0.47 3.09 18.25
CA ASN A 53 -0.07 3.04 16.90
C ASN A 53 -1.10 4.14 16.58
N PHE A 54 -1.59 4.83 17.60
CA PHE A 54 -2.42 6.03 17.47
C PHE A 54 -1.78 7.21 18.18
N VAL A 55 -1.70 8.35 17.49
CA VAL A 55 -1.18 9.61 18.02
C VAL A 55 -2.28 10.66 17.87
N ARG A 56 -2.68 11.29 18.99
CA ARG A 56 -3.74 12.32 19.01
C ARG A 56 -5.06 11.87 18.36
N GLY A 57 -5.41 10.59 18.51
CA GLY A 57 -6.63 10.01 17.93
C GLY A 57 -6.55 9.71 16.42
N LYS A 58 -5.40 9.95 15.78
CA LYS A 58 -5.15 9.56 14.39
C LYS A 58 -4.27 8.31 14.34
N PRO A 59 -4.52 7.36 13.41
CA PRO A 59 -3.64 6.21 13.22
C PRO A 59 -2.28 6.68 12.70
N ARG A 60 -1.19 6.04 13.13
CA ARG A 60 0.13 6.25 12.54
C ARG A 60 0.15 5.69 11.12
N ILE A 61 0.45 6.56 10.16
CA ILE A 61 0.50 6.21 8.74
C ILE A 61 1.93 6.37 8.24
N LEU A 62 2.39 5.36 7.50
CA LEU A 62 3.66 5.37 6.80
C LEU A 62 3.41 5.40 5.29
N LEU A 63 3.68 6.53 4.65
CA LEU A 63 3.64 6.66 3.19
C LEU A 63 4.88 6.01 2.59
N LEU A 64 4.68 4.98 1.77
CA LEU A 64 5.73 4.26 1.06
C LEU A 64 5.73 4.63 -0.42
N ILE A 65 6.90 5.08 -0.88
CA ILE A 65 7.16 5.42 -2.28
C ILE A 65 8.41 4.65 -2.72
N SER A 66 8.47 4.27 -3.99
CA SER A 66 9.63 3.59 -4.56
C SER A 66 9.96 4.12 -5.94
N SER A 67 11.25 4.17 -6.26
CA SER A 67 11.72 4.28 -7.64
C SER A 67 12.90 3.32 -7.87
N PRO A 68 13.21 2.97 -9.13
CA PRO A 68 14.41 2.22 -9.43
C PRO A 68 15.69 2.92 -8.88
N PRO A 69 16.71 2.17 -8.43
CA PRO A 69 18.02 2.69 -8.01
C PRO A 69 18.81 3.29 -9.18
N LYS A 70 18.57 2.77 -10.38
CA LYS A 70 19.26 3.23 -11.58
C LYS A 70 18.65 4.56 -12.02
N PRO A 71 19.46 5.51 -12.52
CA PRO A 71 18.94 6.69 -13.18
C PRO A 71 17.97 6.31 -14.30
N CYS A 72 16.90 7.08 -14.48
CA CYS A 72 16.03 6.92 -15.65
C CYS A 72 16.83 7.13 -16.95
N ASP A 73 16.50 6.36 -17.99
CA ASP A 73 17.10 6.51 -19.32
C ASP A 73 16.85 7.90 -19.89
N ASN A 74 15.69 8.48 -19.57
CA ASN A 74 15.34 9.86 -19.91
C ASN A 74 15.61 10.80 -18.71
N PRO A 75 16.49 11.82 -18.86
CA PRO A 75 16.80 12.74 -17.77
C PRO A 75 15.59 13.57 -17.29
N ILE A 76 14.57 13.75 -18.15
CA ILE A 76 13.33 14.45 -17.78
C ILE A 76 12.52 13.64 -16.76
N GLU A 77 12.54 12.31 -16.82
CA GLU A 77 11.81 11.45 -15.88
C GLU A 77 12.36 11.58 -14.46
N ASN A 78 13.68 11.69 -14.30
CA ASN A 78 14.30 11.97 -13.00
C ASN A 78 13.75 13.28 -12.41
N HIS A 79 13.54 14.32 -13.23
CA HIS A 79 12.95 15.58 -12.77
C HIS A 79 11.51 15.42 -12.28
N TYR A 80 10.71 14.58 -12.94
CA TYR A 80 9.36 14.26 -12.48
C TYR A 80 9.35 13.46 -11.18
N LEU A 81 10.27 12.51 -11.01
CA LEU A 81 10.45 11.79 -9.74
C LEU A 81 10.76 12.75 -8.59
N PHE A 82 11.68 13.70 -8.80
CA PHE A 82 12.00 14.73 -7.80
C PHE A 82 10.80 15.64 -7.46
N LYS A 83 10.02 16.04 -8.47
CA LYS A 83 8.78 16.81 -8.24
C LYS A 83 7.75 16.02 -7.46
N SER A 84 7.60 14.73 -7.78
CA SER A 84 6.66 13.83 -7.12
C SER A 84 7.00 13.60 -5.65
N ILE A 85 8.27 13.31 -5.34
CA ILE A 85 8.69 13.16 -3.94
C ILE A 85 8.53 14.46 -3.16
N LYS A 86 8.87 15.62 -3.76
CA LYS A 86 8.64 16.91 -3.12
C LYS A 86 7.15 17.12 -2.79
N ASN A 87 6.26 16.86 -3.75
CA ASN A 87 4.82 16.98 -3.56
C ASN A 87 4.32 16.12 -2.39
N LYS A 88 4.77 14.87 -2.31
CA LYS A 88 4.39 13.93 -1.25
C LYS A 88 5.00 14.33 0.11
N ILE A 89 6.25 14.81 0.16
CA ILE A 89 6.86 15.35 1.37
C ILE A 89 6.05 16.53 1.91
N ASP A 90 5.67 17.47 1.03
CA ASP A 90 4.89 18.64 1.42
C ASP A 90 3.52 18.22 2.01
N TYR A 91 2.85 17.22 1.42
CA TYR A 91 1.60 16.66 1.94
C TYR A 91 1.82 15.97 3.29
N CYS A 92 2.78 15.05 3.36
CA CYS A 92 3.10 14.31 4.58
C CYS A 92 3.40 15.24 5.77
N ARG A 93 4.11 16.34 5.51
CA ARG A 93 4.41 17.35 6.52
C ARG A 93 3.16 18.07 7.04
N LEU A 94 2.20 18.39 6.16
CA LEU A 94 0.95 19.04 6.57
C LEU A 94 0.04 18.11 7.37
N HIS A 95 0.09 16.81 7.07
CA HIS A 95 -0.83 15.80 7.62
C HIS A 95 -0.22 14.90 8.72
N GLU A 96 0.99 15.22 9.19
CA GLU A 96 1.73 14.45 10.21
C GLU A 96 1.92 12.96 9.82
N ILE A 97 2.19 12.69 8.54
CA ILE A 97 2.41 11.35 7.99
C ILE A 97 3.91 11.10 7.81
N GLU A 98 4.40 9.95 8.27
CA GLU A 98 5.79 9.54 8.07
C GLU A 98 5.98 9.04 6.63
N ILE A 99 7.19 9.20 6.07
CA ILE A 99 7.46 8.88 4.66
C ILE A 99 8.72 8.01 4.54
N VAL A 100 8.62 6.94 3.76
CA VAL A 100 9.74 6.08 3.35
C VAL A 100 9.86 6.13 1.85
N TYR A 101 11.03 6.56 1.38
CA TYR A 101 11.40 6.53 -0.02
C TYR A 101 12.43 5.44 -0.25
N ASN A 102 12.03 4.40 -0.98
CA ASN A 102 12.92 3.29 -1.29
C ASN A 102 13.57 3.46 -2.66
N LEU A 103 14.87 3.24 -2.69
CA LEU A 103 15.69 3.20 -3.89
C LEU A 103 16.23 1.80 -4.18
N ALA A 104 15.99 0.80 -3.33
CA ALA A 104 16.59 -0.53 -3.47
C ALA A 104 15.64 -1.54 -4.12
N HIS A 105 16.19 -2.46 -4.91
CA HIS A 105 15.49 -3.72 -5.22
C HIS A 105 15.70 -4.67 -4.05
N LEU A 106 14.64 -4.99 -3.30
CA LEU A 106 14.72 -5.90 -2.15
C LEU A 106 14.79 -7.37 -2.57
N ASP A 107 14.28 -7.70 -3.75
CA ASP A 107 14.27 -9.04 -4.30
C ASP A 107 14.57 -8.97 -5.81
N VAL A 108 15.46 -9.82 -6.28
CA VAL A 108 15.89 -9.88 -7.69
C VAL A 108 14.86 -10.62 -8.54
N GLU A 109 14.01 -11.45 -7.92
CA GLU A 109 12.93 -12.18 -8.58
C GLU A 109 11.64 -11.34 -8.65
N VAL A 110 11.44 -10.45 -7.68
CA VAL A 110 10.26 -9.56 -7.60
C VAL A 110 10.63 -8.12 -7.97
N VAL A 111 10.79 -7.90 -9.28
CA VAL A 111 11.23 -6.61 -9.85
C VAL A 111 10.08 -5.80 -10.47
N GLY A 112 10.33 -4.51 -10.71
CA GLY A 112 9.38 -3.61 -11.35
C GLY A 112 8.12 -3.40 -10.52
N TYR A 113 6.94 -3.58 -11.14
CA TYR A 113 5.64 -3.30 -10.52
C TYR A 113 5.38 -4.06 -9.20
N TRP A 114 6.00 -5.23 -9.06
CA TRP A 114 5.79 -6.13 -7.94
C TRP A 114 6.69 -5.84 -6.74
N ALA A 115 7.72 -4.99 -6.90
CA ALA A 115 8.67 -4.67 -5.85
C ALA A 115 8.00 -4.06 -4.60
N LYS A 116 6.78 -3.52 -4.76
CA LYS A 116 5.95 -3.03 -3.65
C LYS A 116 5.60 -4.10 -2.63
N LEU A 117 5.36 -5.35 -3.05
CA LEU A 117 4.96 -6.43 -2.15
C LEU A 117 6.03 -6.75 -1.09
N PRO A 118 7.28 -7.11 -1.47
CA PRO A 118 8.32 -7.40 -0.48
C PRO A 118 8.66 -6.16 0.37
N MET A 119 8.50 -4.95 -0.18
CA MET A 119 8.69 -3.72 0.59
C MET A 119 7.63 -3.53 1.66
N ILE A 120 6.35 -3.66 1.30
CA ILE A 120 5.22 -3.56 2.23
C ILE A 120 5.38 -4.63 3.32
N GLN A 121 5.67 -5.87 2.94
CA GLN A 121 5.91 -6.95 3.90
C GLN A 121 7.03 -6.62 4.88
N ARG A 122 8.17 -6.13 4.38
CA ARG A 122 9.31 -5.79 5.24
C ARG A 122 8.97 -4.66 6.21
N LEU A 123 8.30 -3.61 5.75
CA LEU A 123 7.89 -2.50 6.61
C LEU A 123 6.82 -2.93 7.62
N MET A 124 5.88 -3.79 7.24
CA MET A 124 4.91 -4.35 8.19
C MET A 124 5.60 -5.17 9.28
N LEU A 125 6.73 -5.82 9.00
CA LEU A 125 7.45 -6.58 10.02
C LEU A 125 8.42 -5.73 10.85
N SER A 126 8.91 -4.60 10.32
CA SER A 126 9.89 -3.75 11.00
C SER A 126 9.28 -2.56 11.75
N HIS A 127 8.09 -2.10 11.34
CA HIS A 127 7.37 -0.97 11.94
C HIS A 127 6.06 -1.44 12.55
N LEU A 128 6.15 -2.09 13.71
CA LEU A 128 4.99 -2.62 14.44
C LEU A 128 4.17 -1.49 15.11
N GLU A 129 4.74 -0.29 15.25
CA GLU A 129 4.06 0.92 15.69
C GLU A 129 3.20 1.57 14.60
N VAL A 130 3.37 1.19 13.33
CA VAL A 130 2.60 1.77 12.22
C VAL A 130 1.27 1.03 12.08
N GLU A 131 0.18 1.79 12.16
CA GLU A 131 -1.18 1.26 12.01
C GLU A 131 -1.52 1.02 10.54
N ARG A 132 -1.08 1.92 9.64
CA ARG A 132 -1.32 1.78 8.19
C ARG A 132 -0.10 2.11 7.35
N ILE A 133 0.18 1.25 6.38
CA ILE A 133 1.09 1.56 5.28
C ILE A 133 0.28 2.06 4.10
N TRP A 134 0.67 3.22 3.57
CA TRP A 134 0.06 3.82 2.40
C TRP A 134 1.05 3.80 1.25
N TRP A 135 0.87 2.91 0.30
CA TRP A 135 1.68 2.87 -0.91
C TRP A 135 1.18 3.90 -1.92
N MET A 136 2.12 4.64 -2.51
CA MET A 136 1.89 5.45 -3.71
C MET A 136 3.01 5.27 -4.72
N ASP A 137 2.66 5.02 -5.97
CA ASP A 137 3.61 5.02 -7.07
C ASP A 137 4.29 6.40 -7.22
N SER A 138 5.48 6.39 -7.79
CA SER A 138 6.31 7.58 -7.95
C SER A 138 5.78 8.55 -9.01
N ASP A 139 4.87 8.14 -9.89
CA ASP A 139 4.21 8.98 -10.89
C ASP A 139 2.86 9.57 -10.42
N VAL A 140 2.39 9.21 -9.22
CA VAL A 140 1.17 9.77 -8.61
C VAL A 140 1.46 11.13 -7.97
N PHE A 141 0.61 12.12 -8.22
CA PHE A 141 0.68 13.42 -7.54
C PHE A 141 -0.56 13.66 -6.67
N ILE A 142 -0.34 14.24 -5.50
CA ILE A 142 -1.39 14.73 -4.62
C ILE A 142 -1.70 16.17 -5.02
N ILE A 143 -2.91 16.39 -5.54
CA ILE A 143 -3.33 17.69 -6.05
C ILE A 143 -4.06 18.50 -4.97
N ASP A 144 -4.87 17.82 -4.14
CA ASP A 144 -5.53 18.43 -3.00
C ASP A 144 -4.67 18.26 -1.74
N MET A 145 -4.01 19.33 -1.34
CA MET A 145 -3.10 19.35 -0.18
C MET A 145 -3.84 19.54 1.14
N VAL A 146 -5.13 19.90 1.12
CA VAL A 146 -5.95 20.16 2.31
C VAL A 146 -6.76 18.92 2.69
N PHE A 147 -7.10 18.09 1.70
CA PHE A 147 -7.81 16.84 1.93
C PHE A 147 -7.12 15.96 2.97
N GLU A 148 -7.83 15.64 4.05
CA GLU A 148 -7.44 14.62 5.01
C GLU A 148 -8.16 13.31 4.70
N LEU A 149 -7.42 12.21 4.71
CA LEU A 149 -7.99 10.89 4.52
C LEU A 149 -8.81 10.52 5.77
N LEU A 150 -10.12 10.36 5.60
CA LEU A 150 -11.04 10.00 6.67
C LEU A 150 -10.84 8.52 7.07
N MET A 151 -9.84 8.25 7.90
CA MET A 151 -9.43 6.89 8.26
C MET A 151 -10.53 6.09 8.95
N SER A 152 -11.41 6.75 9.71
CA SER A 152 -12.54 6.12 10.39
C SER A 152 -13.49 5.38 9.44
N LYS A 153 -13.59 5.83 8.18
CA LYS A 153 -14.38 5.14 7.14
C LYS A 153 -13.85 3.74 6.84
N TYR A 154 -12.58 3.49 7.10
CA TYR A 154 -11.86 2.28 6.71
C TYR A 154 -11.44 1.43 7.90
N ASP A 155 -11.88 1.73 9.12
CA ASP A 155 -11.44 1.03 10.34
C ASP A 155 -11.68 -0.47 10.27
N GLU A 156 -12.81 -0.90 9.70
CA GLU A 156 -13.16 -2.31 9.50
C GLU A 156 -12.48 -2.97 8.28
N HIS A 157 -11.56 -2.27 7.61
CA HIS A 157 -10.96 -2.74 6.37
C HIS A 157 -9.43 -2.73 6.41
N ASN A 158 -8.86 -3.89 6.09
CA ASN A 158 -7.42 -4.09 6.07
C ASN A 158 -6.78 -3.65 4.75
N LEU A 159 -7.55 -3.64 3.67
CA LEU A 159 -7.11 -3.25 2.34
C LEU A 159 -8.07 -2.23 1.73
N VAL A 160 -7.51 -1.08 1.34
CA VAL A 160 -8.24 -0.02 0.63
C VAL A 160 -7.57 0.23 -0.72
N LEU A 161 -8.38 0.19 -1.77
CA LEU A 161 -7.97 0.29 -3.17
C LEU A 161 -8.83 1.32 -3.89
N HIS A 162 -8.27 2.04 -4.87
CA HIS A 162 -9.09 2.84 -5.76
C HIS A 162 -9.70 1.97 -6.87
N GLY A 163 -11.00 2.07 -7.10
CA GLY A 163 -11.70 1.28 -8.13
C GLY A 163 -13.21 1.24 -7.95
N TYR A 164 -13.87 0.60 -8.93
CA TYR A 164 -15.33 0.48 -9.01
C TYR A 164 -15.80 -0.94 -8.67
N PRO A 165 -16.64 -1.14 -7.63
CA PRO A 165 -17.09 -2.47 -7.19
C PRO A 165 -17.76 -3.29 -8.29
N ASP A 166 -18.71 -2.71 -9.00
CA ASP A 166 -19.55 -3.39 -9.98
C ASP A 166 -18.68 -3.94 -11.12
N LEU A 167 -17.71 -3.14 -11.55
CA LEU A 167 -16.77 -3.59 -12.58
C LEU A 167 -15.84 -4.71 -12.09
N LEU A 168 -15.55 -4.78 -10.78
CA LEU A 168 -14.65 -5.80 -10.21
C LEU A 168 -15.38 -7.13 -10.07
N PHE A 169 -16.53 -7.10 -9.42
CA PHE A 169 -17.26 -8.29 -9.03
C PHE A 169 -18.13 -8.84 -10.15
N GLU A 170 -18.75 -7.96 -10.95
CA GLU A 170 -19.68 -8.36 -12.00
C GLU A 170 -18.95 -8.52 -13.35
N HIS A 171 -18.19 -7.50 -13.75
CA HIS A 171 -17.56 -7.48 -15.07
C HIS A 171 -16.14 -8.05 -15.12
N LYS A 172 -15.51 -8.27 -13.96
CA LYS A 172 -14.14 -8.84 -13.81
C LYS A 172 -13.11 -8.15 -14.72
N SER A 173 -13.27 -6.85 -14.90
CA SER A 173 -12.43 -6.08 -15.81
C SER A 173 -11.08 -5.75 -15.18
N TRP A 174 -10.01 -5.84 -15.98
CA TRP A 174 -8.64 -5.65 -15.49
C TRP A 174 -8.28 -4.18 -15.19
N ILE A 175 -9.02 -3.21 -15.75
CA ILE A 175 -8.81 -1.77 -15.52
C ILE A 175 -9.49 -1.23 -14.24
N VAL A 176 -10.17 -2.11 -13.51
CA VAL A 176 -11.13 -1.70 -12.48
C VAL A 176 -10.47 -1.18 -11.23
N VAL A 177 -9.35 -1.78 -10.88
CA VAL A 177 -8.60 -1.43 -9.69
C VAL A 177 -7.31 -0.81 -10.14
N ASN A 178 -7.06 0.40 -9.66
CA ASN A 178 -5.78 1.04 -9.84
C ASN A 178 -4.92 0.75 -8.59
N THR A 179 -3.84 -0.01 -8.77
CA THR A 179 -2.93 -0.35 -7.67
C THR A 179 -1.73 0.60 -7.53
N TYR A 180 -1.81 1.80 -8.12
CA TYR A 180 -0.86 2.90 -7.87
C TYR A 180 -1.04 3.54 -6.50
N ILE A 181 -2.21 3.37 -5.87
CA ILE A 181 -2.48 3.80 -4.50
C ILE A 181 -3.12 2.65 -3.74
N LEU A 182 -2.47 2.22 -2.65
CA LEU A 182 -2.93 1.08 -1.83
C LEU A 182 -2.77 1.44 -0.35
N GLN A 183 -3.71 1.03 0.49
CA GLN A 183 -3.52 1.11 1.94
C GLN A 183 -3.66 -0.26 2.58
N PHE A 184 -2.75 -0.53 3.53
CA PHE A 184 -2.67 -1.76 4.29
C PHE A 184 -2.74 -1.45 5.78
N LYS A 185 -3.72 -2.04 6.47
CA LYS A 185 -3.83 -1.94 7.92
C LYS A 185 -3.06 -3.07 8.59
N HIS A 186 -2.39 -2.75 9.69
CA HIS A 186 -1.64 -3.69 10.50
C HIS A 186 -2.55 -4.46 11.48
N SER A 187 -3.51 -3.76 12.09
CA SER A 187 -4.35 -4.28 13.16
C SER A 187 -5.75 -4.68 12.68
N PHE A 188 -6.18 -5.89 13.03
CA PHE A 188 -7.59 -6.26 13.00
C PHE A 188 -8.17 -5.94 14.38
N SER A 189 -9.08 -4.96 14.45
CA SER A 189 -9.99 -4.77 15.59
C SER A 189 -11.15 -5.76 15.48
#